data_AF-A0AAV5WGY2-F1
#
_entry.id   AF-A0AAV5WGY2-F1
#
_cell.length_a   1.000
_cell.length_b   1.000
_cell.length_c   1.000
_cell.angle_alpha   90.00
_cell.angle_beta   90.00
_cell.angle_gamma   90.00
#
_symmetry.space_group_name_H-M   'P 1'
#
loop_
_entity.id
_entity.type
_entity.pdbx_description
1 polymer ?
#
loop_
_entity_poly.entity_id
_entity_poly.type
_entity_poly.pdbx_seq_one_letter_code
_entity_poly.pdbx_strand_id
1 'polypeptide(L)'
;LLAISETWLDCGDLDVMLLRGTSNHFLFRADRVAGRGGGVLLYAHINLLPITVSTLTIPGFEDVKPDIPLSDHIGIAFTINSFIAKDKIAPPSRDFSNADWDSMNNLIASHNWTLSFMGKSISDAYEYFSAFINDLIATYVPLKKPKSDNGYPKYLSILYNRLQRFHANAANSDLTHSLRSNNSSLPGILDDKGKILLTDNEKATAFSKFFSRVQTSPLSAPLSRPMVCQTHFDLPSIFPEQILLAISQLVPKCNGSSDKIPNILYCKCKFSVVWNMTLSAPKCCVLHLGRLKTRSKYTLNGLTISPSDTVRDLGVHFSKKLNFGYHITQITRKARSMCNLMLRSFHTNSPDILIKAYKIYIRPLLESSTVIWNPTAIGLVNRLENVQREFTRRVLKRSQHHPLSYLDRL
;
A
#
# COMPACT_ATOMS: atom_id res chain seq x y z
N LEU A 1 26.86 -22.41 21.12
CA LEU A 1 25.90 -22.50 19.99
C LEU A 1 26.66 -22.70 18.68
N LEU A 2 27.63 -21.84 18.37
CA LEU A 2 28.65 -22.13 17.37
C LEU A 2 29.99 -22.36 18.08
N ALA A 3 30.82 -23.24 17.55
CA ALA A 3 32.19 -23.47 17.98
C ALA A 3 33.11 -23.26 16.79
N ILE A 4 34.24 -22.60 17.03
CA ILE A 4 35.19 -22.21 15.99
C ILE A 4 36.53 -22.82 16.37
N SER A 5 37.15 -23.53 15.45
CA SER A 5 38.51 -24.05 15.62
C SER A 5 39.36 -23.61 14.45
N GLU A 6 40.58 -23.20 14.75
CA GLU A 6 41.61 -23.14 13.72
C GLU A 6 41.86 -24.55 13.19
N THR A 7 42.10 -24.65 11.89
CA THR A 7 42.37 -25.91 11.21
C THR A 7 43.41 -25.73 10.12
N TRP A 8 44.02 -26.83 9.71
CA TRP A 8 44.88 -26.88 8.53
C TRP A 8 44.32 -27.85 7.48
N LEU A 9 43.09 -28.34 7.65
CA LEU A 9 42.46 -29.36 6.79
C LEU A 9 41.83 -28.74 5.54
N ASP A 10 41.90 -29.43 4.41
CA ASP A 10 41.19 -29.10 3.16
C ASP A 10 40.09 -30.12 2.80
N CYS A 11 39.37 -29.88 1.70
CA CYS A 11 38.24 -30.72 1.27
C CYS A 11 38.63 -32.12 0.76
N GLY A 12 39.92 -32.41 0.63
CA GLY A 12 40.46 -33.73 0.30
C GLY A 12 40.94 -34.53 1.52
N ASP A 13 41.06 -33.90 2.69
CA ASP A 13 41.55 -34.55 3.91
C ASP A 13 40.48 -35.42 4.57
N LEU A 14 40.85 -36.64 4.94
CA LEU A 14 39.97 -37.69 5.47
C LEU A 14 40.02 -37.82 7.01
N ASP A 15 40.29 -36.73 7.73
CA ASP A 15 40.34 -36.77 9.19
C ASP A 15 38.93 -36.87 9.80
N VAL A 16 38.44 -38.11 9.87
CA VAL A 16 37.09 -38.47 10.27
C VAL A 16 36.74 -37.96 11.67
N MET A 17 37.73 -37.79 12.55
CA MET A 17 37.48 -37.38 13.93
C MET A 17 37.08 -35.90 14.05
N LEU A 18 37.63 -35.04 13.19
CA LEU A 18 37.28 -33.62 13.12
C LEU A 18 36.06 -33.39 12.21
N LEU A 19 35.89 -34.17 11.14
CA LEU A 19 34.80 -33.97 10.18
C LEU A 19 33.43 -34.47 10.67
N ARG A 20 33.37 -35.42 11.61
CA ARG A 20 32.10 -35.96 12.13
C ARG A 20 31.42 -35.08 13.18
N GLY A 21 32.11 -34.06 13.70
CA GLY A 21 31.60 -33.22 14.78
C GLY A 21 31.52 -33.97 16.12
N THR A 22 31.08 -33.26 17.16
CA THR A 22 30.82 -33.85 18.50
C THR A 22 29.35 -34.27 18.61
N SER A 23 28.97 -35.01 19.66
CA SER A 23 27.57 -35.47 19.84
C SER A 23 26.53 -34.34 19.77
N ASN A 24 26.96 -33.10 20.07
CA ASN A 24 26.09 -31.93 20.14
C ASN A 24 26.39 -30.89 19.05
N HIS A 25 27.42 -31.08 18.22
CA HIS A 25 27.79 -30.12 17.16
C HIS A 25 28.20 -30.82 15.87
N PHE A 26 27.63 -30.41 14.75
CA PHE A 26 28.01 -30.88 13.41
C PHE A 26 28.90 -29.85 12.71
N LEU A 27 29.76 -30.31 11.79
CA LEU A 27 30.58 -29.41 10.99
C LEU A 27 29.69 -28.66 9.99
N PHE A 28 29.64 -27.33 10.09
CA PHE A 28 28.83 -26.48 9.22
C PHE A 28 29.63 -25.92 8.04
N ARG A 29 30.88 -25.49 8.26
CA ARG A 29 31.73 -24.90 7.22
C ARG A 29 33.21 -25.14 7.48
N ALA A 30 33.98 -25.38 6.42
CA ALA A 30 35.44 -25.51 6.44
C ALA A 30 36.03 -24.55 5.41
N ASP A 31 36.56 -23.42 5.86
CA ASP A 31 37.10 -22.39 4.98
C ASP A 31 38.62 -22.54 4.86
N ARG A 32 39.05 -23.35 3.88
CA ARG A 32 40.42 -23.36 3.36
C ARG A 32 40.38 -23.35 1.83
N VAL A 33 40.92 -22.28 1.23
CA VAL A 33 40.83 -22.02 -0.24
C VAL A 33 42.21 -22.20 -0.93
N ALA A 34 43.15 -22.89 -0.27
CA ALA A 34 44.56 -23.19 -0.65
C ALA A 34 45.63 -22.15 -0.22
N GLY A 35 46.84 -22.64 0.14
CA GLY A 35 48.03 -21.83 0.49
C GLY A 35 48.44 -21.86 1.97
N ARG A 36 49.68 -21.40 2.26
CA ARG A 36 50.30 -21.37 3.61
C ARG A 36 49.60 -20.35 4.53
N GLY A 37 48.61 -20.81 5.28
CA GLY A 37 47.89 -20.06 6.31
C GLY A 37 46.84 -20.95 6.98
N GLY A 38 46.51 -20.68 8.25
CA GLY A 38 45.50 -21.42 9.00
C GLY A 38 44.10 -21.15 8.44
N GLY A 39 43.31 -22.21 8.27
CA GLY A 39 41.88 -22.14 7.93
C GLY A 39 41.01 -22.19 9.18
N VAL A 40 39.69 -22.08 8.99
CA VAL A 40 38.72 -22.09 10.10
C VAL A 40 37.65 -23.15 9.87
N LEU A 41 37.44 -24.02 10.87
CA LEU A 41 36.29 -24.90 10.96
C LEU A 41 35.22 -24.24 11.82
N LEU A 42 34.01 -24.15 11.28
CA LEU A 42 32.83 -23.72 11.99
C LEU A 42 31.95 -24.92 12.29
N TYR A 43 31.78 -25.23 13.57
CA TYR A 43 30.85 -26.24 14.06
C TYR A 43 29.57 -25.56 14.57
N ALA A 44 28.43 -26.05 14.13
CA ALA A 44 27.12 -25.60 14.60
C ALA A 44 26.53 -26.64 15.55
N HIS A 45 25.95 -26.17 16.66
CA HIS A 45 25.22 -27.07 17.55
C HIS A 45 24.05 -27.71 16.78
N ILE A 46 23.73 -28.97 17.06
CA ILE A 46 22.60 -29.70 16.42
C ILE A 46 21.23 -29.04 16.61
N ASN A 47 21.12 -28.07 17.52
CA ASN A 47 19.91 -27.30 17.80
C ASN A 47 19.84 -26.01 16.96
N LEU A 48 20.86 -25.77 16.13
CA LEU A 48 20.92 -24.68 15.15
C LEU A 48 20.81 -25.28 13.75
N LEU A 49 20.05 -24.60 12.90
CA LEU A 49 19.95 -24.88 11.47
C LEU A 49 20.48 -23.66 10.71
N PRO A 50 21.80 -23.58 10.45
CA PRO A 50 22.39 -22.37 9.90
C PRO A 50 22.23 -22.32 8.37
N ILE A 51 21.98 -21.13 7.81
CA ILE A 51 21.81 -20.88 6.38
C ILE A 51 22.64 -19.64 5.98
N THR A 52 23.39 -19.71 4.88
CA THR A 52 24.26 -18.62 4.38
C THR A 52 23.49 -17.59 3.55
N VAL A 53 23.65 -16.28 3.82
CA VAL A 53 23.11 -15.19 2.98
C VAL A 53 24.20 -14.17 2.65
N SER A 54 24.22 -13.71 1.39
CA SER A 54 25.21 -12.77 0.85
C SER A 54 24.76 -11.30 0.99
N THR A 55 25.32 -10.63 1.99
CA THR A 55 25.66 -9.18 2.12
C THR A 55 24.59 -8.09 2.07
N LEU A 56 24.70 -7.11 2.98
CA LEU A 56 23.95 -5.85 3.05
C LEU A 56 24.82 -4.80 3.77
N THR A 57 25.22 -3.74 3.06
CA THR A 57 26.12 -2.68 3.57
C THR A 57 25.35 -1.41 3.97
N ILE A 58 25.54 -0.93 5.19
CA ILE A 58 25.00 0.35 5.72
C ILE A 58 26.16 1.36 5.84
N PRO A 59 26.03 2.63 5.43
CA PRO A 59 27.11 3.60 5.58
C PRO A 59 27.45 3.84 7.07
N GLY A 60 28.66 3.46 7.48
CA GLY A 60 29.15 3.54 8.88
C GLY A 60 29.20 2.20 9.62
N PHE A 61 28.65 1.11 9.06
CA PHE A 61 28.76 -0.24 9.59
C PHE A 61 29.07 -1.20 8.44
N GLU A 62 30.26 -1.79 8.45
CA GLU A 62 30.64 -2.83 7.49
C GLU A 62 29.86 -4.13 7.79
N ASP A 63 29.17 -4.60 6.75
CA ASP A 63 28.58 -5.92 6.52
C ASP A 63 28.12 -6.71 7.76
N VAL A 64 26.82 -6.63 8.07
CA VAL A 64 26.15 -7.68 8.86
C VAL A 64 24.79 -8.01 8.25
N LYS A 65 24.69 -9.25 7.80
CA LYS A 65 23.48 -10.04 7.51
C LYS A 65 23.76 -11.45 8.05
N PRO A 66 22.77 -12.33 8.37
CA PRO A 66 21.34 -12.23 8.08
C PRO A 66 20.40 -12.91 9.12
N ASP A 67 19.13 -12.91 8.75
CA ASP A 67 17.92 -13.35 9.44
C ASP A 67 17.73 -14.85 9.66
N ILE A 68 17.01 -15.20 10.74
CA ILE A 68 16.03 -16.29 10.75
C ILE A 68 14.73 -15.73 11.34
N PRO A 69 13.57 -15.82 10.67
CA PRO A 69 12.27 -15.63 11.29
C PRO A 69 11.83 -16.95 11.91
N LEU A 70 11.13 -16.94 13.04
CA LEU A 70 10.01 -17.86 13.32
C LEU A 70 9.29 -17.42 14.61
N SER A 71 8.02 -17.00 14.45
CA SER A 71 7.00 -16.76 15.47
C SER A 71 6.94 -15.40 16.20
N ASP A 72 5.78 -15.16 16.80
CA ASP A 72 4.89 -14.00 16.63
C ASP A 72 4.59 -13.24 17.95
N HIS A 73 5.33 -13.52 19.02
CA HIS A 73 5.01 -12.99 20.35
C HIS A 73 6.24 -12.67 21.22
N ILE A 74 7.06 -11.69 20.83
CA ILE A 74 8.08 -11.11 21.73
C ILE A 74 7.93 -9.59 21.74
N GLY A 75 7.33 -9.06 22.81
CA GLY A 75 7.29 -7.62 23.09
C GLY A 75 8.39 -7.26 24.08
N ILE A 76 9.19 -6.24 23.75
CA ILE A 76 10.10 -5.57 24.68
C ILE A 76 9.53 -4.16 24.90
N ALA A 77 9.32 -3.77 26.15
CA ALA A 77 8.89 -2.43 26.54
C ALA A 77 10.02 -1.71 27.27
N PHE A 78 10.28 -0.46 26.88
CA PHE A 78 11.06 0.49 27.66
C PHE A 78 10.60 1.91 27.35
N THR A 79 10.92 2.83 28.25
CA THR A 79 10.48 4.22 28.23
C THR A 79 11.58 5.11 27.64
N ILE A 80 11.23 5.94 26.66
CA ILE A 80 12.16 6.88 26.03
C ILE A 80 11.84 8.29 26.52
N ASN A 81 12.83 8.95 27.14
CA ASN A 81 12.81 10.39 27.35
C ASN A 81 13.04 11.06 25.99
N SER A 82 12.01 11.72 25.46
CA SER A 82 12.03 12.29 24.12
C SER A 82 13.07 13.42 24.01
N PHE A 83 13.98 13.30 23.06
CA PHE A 83 14.57 14.47 22.42
C PHE A 83 13.63 14.89 21.29
N ILE A 84 12.77 15.86 21.58
CA ILE A 84 11.90 16.49 20.58
C ILE A 84 12.81 17.21 19.58
N ALA A 85 12.95 16.66 18.37
CA ALA A 85 13.43 17.42 17.24
C ALA A 85 12.40 18.51 16.95
N LYS A 86 12.81 19.78 17.01
CA LYS A 86 11.94 20.92 16.69
C LYS A 86 11.47 20.79 15.24
N ASP A 87 10.16 20.66 15.04
CA ASP A 87 9.54 20.77 13.73
C ASP A 87 9.94 22.10 13.07
N LYS A 88 10.46 22.02 11.85
CA LYS A 88 10.63 23.20 11.00
C LYS A 88 9.24 23.65 10.53
N ILE A 89 8.61 24.53 11.28
CA ILE A 89 7.36 25.19 10.88
C ILE A 89 7.67 26.01 9.62
N ALA A 90 7.07 25.63 8.50
CA ALA A 90 7.17 26.42 7.27
C ALA A 90 6.51 27.79 7.49
N PRO A 91 7.07 28.89 6.96
CA PRO A 91 6.49 30.21 7.13
C PRO A 91 5.07 30.27 6.54
N PRO A 92 4.16 31.03 7.17
CA PRO A 92 2.76 31.12 6.74
C PRO A 92 2.67 31.70 5.33
N SER A 93 1.94 31.01 4.44
CA SER A 93 1.73 31.46 3.06
C SER A 93 0.64 32.53 2.99
N ARG A 94 0.80 33.54 2.12
CA ARG A 94 -0.19 34.60 1.84
C ARG A 94 -1.44 34.06 1.12
N ASP A 95 -2.59 34.67 1.38
CA ASP A 95 -3.89 34.31 0.80
C ASP A 95 -4.37 35.35 -0.22
N PHE A 96 -3.84 35.27 -1.45
CA PHE A 96 -4.13 36.22 -2.53
C PHE A 96 -5.59 36.21 -3.01
N SER A 97 -6.38 35.17 -2.71
CA SER A 97 -7.81 35.15 -3.07
C SER A 97 -8.66 36.11 -2.24
N ASN A 98 -8.21 36.46 -1.03
CA ASN A 98 -8.90 37.35 -0.11
C ASN A 98 -8.15 38.68 0.08
N ALA A 99 -7.28 39.03 -0.87
CA ALA A 99 -6.56 40.29 -0.83
C ALA A 99 -7.49 41.47 -1.19
N ASP A 100 -7.26 42.61 -0.55
CA ASP A 100 -7.93 43.88 -0.90
C ASP A 100 -7.22 44.52 -2.10
N TRP A 101 -7.58 44.03 -3.29
CA TRP A 101 -6.97 44.47 -4.54
C TRP A 101 -7.32 45.92 -4.89
N ASP A 102 -8.48 46.39 -4.48
CA ASP A 102 -8.95 47.75 -4.81
C ASP A 102 -8.10 48.79 -4.08
N SER A 103 -7.85 48.59 -2.78
CA SER A 103 -6.96 49.47 -2.00
C SER A 103 -5.52 49.45 -2.52
N MET A 104 -4.99 48.27 -2.87
CA MET A 104 -3.64 48.15 -3.44
C MET A 104 -3.53 48.88 -4.79
N ASN A 105 -4.48 48.68 -5.69
CA ASN A 105 -4.46 49.29 -7.01
C ASN A 105 -4.59 50.81 -6.94
N ASN A 106 -5.44 51.32 -6.04
CA ASN A 106 -5.57 52.76 -5.80
C ASN A 106 -4.26 53.38 -5.28
N LEU A 107 -3.58 52.71 -4.35
CA LEU A 107 -2.28 53.17 -3.84
C LEU A 107 -1.19 53.14 -4.91
N ILE A 108 -1.13 52.10 -5.73
CA ILE A 108 -0.18 52.00 -6.85
C ILE A 108 -0.45 53.10 -7.89
N ALA A 109 -1.71 53.36 -8.22
CA ALA A 109 -2.12 54.37 -9.19
C ALA A 109 -1.87 55.81 -8.70
N SER A 110 -2.03 56.06 -7.39
CA SER A 110 -1.78 57.37 -6.78
C SER A 110 -0.31 57.65 -6.47
N HIS A 111 0.56 56.64 -6.54
CA HIS A 111 1.98 56.82 -6.23
C HIS A 111 2.70 57.57 -7.36
N ASN A 112 3.42 58.63 -7.00
CA ASN A 112 4.17 59.42 -7.96
C ASN A 112 5.51 58.73 -8.30
N TRP A 113 5.46 57.84 -9.28
CA TRP A 113 6.61 57.07 -9.76
C TRP A 113 7.72 57.97 -10.32
N THR A 114 7.36 59.07 -10.98
CA THR A 114 8.32 59.98 -11.61
C THR A 114 9.22 60.63 -10.58
N LEU A 115 8.68 61.12 -9.47
CA LEU A 115 9.47 61.66 -8.36
C LEU A 115 10.24 60.56 -7.63
N SER A 116 9.61 59.40 -7.44
CA SER A 116 10.19 58.29 -6.67
C SER A 116 11.41 57.65 -7.35
N PHE A 117 11.45 57.67 -8.68
CA PHE A 117 12.57 57.17 -9.47
C PHE A 117 13.57 58.25 -9.89
N MET A 118 13.27 59.53 -9.66
CA MET A 118 14.14 60.64 -10.05
C MET A 118 15.50 60.53 -9.33
N GLY A 119 16.59 60.53 -10.12
CA GLY A 119 17.96 60.48 -9.59
C GLY A 119 18.39 59.11 -9.04
N LYS A 120 17.56 58.06 -9.16
CA LYS A 120 17.94 56.70 -8.78
C LYS A 120 18.60 55.96 -9.94
N SER A 121 19.56 55.08 -9.62
CA SER A 121 20.04 54.10 -10.59
C SER A 121 18.95 53.06 -10.90
N ILE A 122 19.12 52.30 -11.98
CA ILE A 122 18.17 51.25 -12.36
C ILE A 122 18.02 50.20 -11.24
N SER A 123 19.11 49.85 -10.55
CA SER A 123 19.09 48.89 -9.44
C SER A 123 18.34 49.44 -8.24
N ASP A 124 18.62 50.69 -7.86
CA ASP A 124 17.99 51.32 -6.70
C ASP A 124 16.50 51.59 -6.94
N ALA A 125 16.12 51.91 -8.19
CA ALA A 125 14.73 52.06 -8.59
C ALA A 125 13.98 50.72 -8.50
N TYR A 126 14.60 49.61 -8.91
CA TYR A 126 14.02 48.27 -8.79
C TYR A 126 13.89 47.81 -7.34
N GLU A 127 14.89 48.06 -6.50
CA GLU A 127 14.82 47.75 -5.07
C GLU A 127 13.73 48.55 -4.38
N TYR A 128 13.63 49.85 -4.67
CA TYR A 128 12.57 50.70 -4.14
C TYR A 128 11.17 50.21 -4.58
N PHE A 129 11.00 49.93 -5.86
CA PHE A 129 9.74 49.38 -6.38
C PHE A 129 9.38 48.06 -5.70
N SER A 130 10.35 47.15 -5.57
CA SER A 130 10.16 45.84 -4.94
C SER A 130 9.79 45.99 -3.47
N ALA A 131 10.44 46.89 -2.74
CA ALA A 131 10.12 47.17 -1.35
C ALA A 131 8.69 47.72 -1.20
N PHE A 132 8.31 48.68 -2.06
CA PHE A 132 6.96 49.26 -2.07
C PHE A 132 5.88 48.20 -2.33
N ILE A 133 6.06 47.34 -3.34
CA ILE A 133 5.11 46.26 -3.65
C ILE A 133 5.05 45.23 -2.52
N ASN A 134 6.19 44.87 -1.93
CA ASN A 134 6.22 43.93 -0.81
C ASN A 134 5.52 44.49 0.43
N ASP A 135 5.59 45.80 0.68
CA ASP A 135 4.87 46.47 1.79
C ASP A 135 3.35 46.50 1.57
N LEU A 136 2.92 46.74 0.33
CA LEU A 136 1.50 46.63 -0.04
C LEU A 136 0.99 45.19 0.11
N ILE A 137 1.75 44.20 -0.37
CA ILE A 137 1.42 42.79 -0.17
C ILE A 137 1.40 42.47 1.34
N ALA A 138 2.31 43.07 2.11
CA ALA A 138 2.38 42.85 3.55
C ALA A 138 1.11 43.32 4.27
N THR A 139 0.58 44.46 3.84
CA THR A 139 -0.54 45.16 4.47
C THR A 139 -1.91 44.64 4.01
N TYR A 140 -2.08 44.39 2.71
CA TYR A 140 -3.39 44.13 2.11
C TYR A 140 -3.65 42.67 1.72
N VAL A 141 -2.65 41.77 1.84
CA VAL A 141 -2.82 40.34 1.61
C VAL A 141 -2.77 39.56 2.93
N PRO A 142 -3.90 39.02 3.43
CA PRO A 142 -3.92 38.28 4.68
C PRO A 142 -3.11 36.97 4.60
N LEU A 143 -2.69 36.44 5.74
CA LEU A 143 -2.02 35.13 5.81
C LEU A 143 -3.06 34.00 5.78
N LYS A 144 -2.75 32.90 5.08
CA LYS A 144 -3.59 31.70 5.09
C LYS A 144 -3.63 31.13 6.51
N LYS A 145 -4.84 30.90 7.00
CA LYS A 145 -5.04 30.15 8.25
C LYS A 145 -4.41 28.75 8.09
N PRO A 146 -3.63 28.28 9.07
CA PRO A 146 -3.14 26.90 9.04
C PRO A 146 -4.34 25.96 9.00
N LYS A 147 -4.34 25.03 8.05
CA LYS A 147 -5.37 23.98 8.02
C LYS A 147 -5.17 23.10 9.26
N SER A 148 -6.26 22.78 9.95
CA SER A 148 -6.23 21.77 11.02
C SER A 148 -5.63 20.50 10.43
N ASP A 149 -4.58 19.98 11.07
CA ASP A 149 -4.01 18.72 10.65
C ASP A 149 -5.03 17.63 10.94
N ASN A 150 -5.44 16.90 9.90
CA ASN A 150 -6.34 15.76 10.05
C ASN A 150 -5.59 14.52 10.60
N GLY A 151 -4.36 14.70 11.07
CA GLY A 151 -3.47 13.65 11.58
C GLY A 151 -2.85 12.79 10.48
N TYR A 152 -3.01 13.18 9.21
CA TYR A 152 -2.55 12.41 8.06
C TYR A 152 -1.40 13.12 7.32
N PRO A 153 -0.33 12.38 6.94
CA PRO A 153 0.70 12.89 6.05
C PRO A 153 0.12 13.58 4.81
N LYS A 154 0.74 14.67 4.36
CA LYS A 154 0.23 15.59 3.31
C LYS A 154 -0.30 14.90 2.04
N TYR A 155 0.34 13.81 1.60
CA TYR A 155 -0.12 13.08 0.41
C TYR A 155 -1.43 12.32 0.65
N LEU A 156 -1.63 11.75 1.85
CA LEU A 156 -2.86 11.09 2.25
C LEU A 156 -3.97 12.09 2.50
N SER A 157 -3.68 13.24 3.11
CA SER A 157 -4.70 14.28 3.29
C SER A 157 -5.17 14.86 1.95
N ILE A 158 -4.30 14.98 0.94
CA ILE A 158 -4.70 15.36 -0.43
C ILE A 158 -5.61 14.30 -1.06
N LEU A 159 -5.25 13.02 -0.94
CA LEU A 159 -6.04 11.91 -1.48
C LEU A 159 -7.40 11.81 -0.79
N TYR A 160 -7.43 11.92 0.54
CA TYR A 160 -8.64 11.91 1.34
C TYR A 160 -9.58 13.08 0.97
N ASN A 161 -9.04 14.29 0.85
CA ASN A 161 -9.81 15.48 0.44
C ASN A 161 -10.29 15.41 -1.02
N ARG A 162 -9.56 14.69 -1.90
CA ARG A 162 -10.03 14.42 -3.27
C ARG A 162 -11.14 13.38 -3.26
N LEU A 163 -10.98 12.31 -2.51
CA LEU A 163 -11.97 11.25 -2.35
C LEU A 163 -13.29 11.84 -1.81
N GLN A 164 -13.26 12.66 -0.76
CA GLN A 164 -14.47 13.30 -0.24
C GLN A 164 -15.17 14.20 -1.27
N ARG A 165 -14.41 14.96 -2.07
CA ARG A 165 -15.00 15.80 -3.15
C ARG A 165 -15.62 14.97 -4.27
N PHE A 166 -14.97 13.87 -4.67
CA PHE A 166 -15.54 12.95 -5.66
C PHE A 166 -16.77 12.22 -5.11
N HIS A 167 -16.77 11.87 -3.83
CA HIS A 167 -17.94 11.30 -3.16
C HIS A 167 -19.09 12.30 -3.12
N ALA A 168 -18.85 13.57 -2.78
CA ALA A 168 -19.90 14.60 -2.76
C ALA A 168 -20.52 14.87 -4.14
N ASN A 169 -19.70 14.84 -5.20
CA ASN A 169 -20.13 15.12 -6.58
C ASN A 169 -20.64 13.89 -7.36
N ALA A 170 -20.58 12.69 -6.78
CA ALA A 170 -21.11 11.49 -7.42
C ALA A 170 -22.64 11.54 -7.46
N ALA A 171 -23.26 11.06 -8.54
CA ALA A 171 -24.72 11.06 -8.71
C ALA A 171 -25.48 10.31 -7.59
N ASN A 172 -24.79 9.42 -6.86
CA ASN A 172 -25.32 8.60 -5.77
C ASN A 172 -24.82 9.08 -4.39
N SER A 173 -24.35 10.33 -4.26
CA SER A 173 -23.87 10.86 -2.99
C SER A 173 -25.02 11.11 -2.01
N ASP A 174 -24.72 11.07 -0.70
CA ASP A 174 -25.72 11.36 0.33
C ASP A 174 -26.30 12.79 0.21
N LEU A 175 -25.60 13.70 -0.50
CA LEU A 175 -26.06 15.06 -0.81
C LEU A 175 -27.05 15.10 -1.99
N THR A 176 -27.00 14.14 -2.93
CA THR A 176 -27.95 14.04 -4.05
C THR A 176 -29.19 13.20 -3.71
N HIS A 177 -29.14 12.41 -2.63
CA HIS A 177 -30.27 11.67 -2.08
C HIS A 177 -30.88 12.34 -0.84
N SER A 178 -31.36 13.58 -0.96
CA SER A 178 -32.39 14.11 -0.06
C SER A 178 -33.77 13.52 -0.41
N LEU A 179 -33.88 12.18 -0.44
CA LEU A 179 -35.14 11.45 -0.61
C LEU A 179 -35.13 10.14 0.18
N ARG A 180 -34.81 10.21 1.47
CA ARG A 180 -35.45 9.31 2.43
C ARG A 180 -36.41 10.15 3.26
N SER A 181 -37.68 9.78 3.20
CA SER A 181 -38.67 10.19 4.19
C SER A 181 -38.06 9.96 5.57
N ASN A 182 -38.03 11.02 6.41
CA ASN A 182 -37.64 10.94 7.81
C ASN A 182 -38.54 9.99 8.64
N ASN A 183 -39.53 9.33 8.02
CA ASN A 183 -40.52 8.50 8.69
C ASN A 183 -40.46 7.00 8.35
N SER A 184 -39.46 6.50 7.61
CA SER A 184 -39.22 5.05 7.57
C SER A 184 -38.13 4.68 8.58
N SER A 185 -38.56 4.32 9.78
CA SER A 185 -37.72 3.68 10.78
C SER A 185 -36.97 2.50 10.15
N LEU A 186 -35.64 2.52 10.24
CA LEU A 186 -34.79 1.41 9.81
C LEU A 186 -35.25 0.12 10.52
N PRO A 187 -35.29 -1.04 9.83
CA PRO A 187 -35.70 -2.29 10.44
C PRO A 187 -34.78 -2.57 11.64
N GLY A 188 -35.37 -2.59 12.83
CA GLY A 188 -34.63 -2.77 14.06
C GLY A 188 -33.99 -4.16 14.13
N ILE A 189 -32.73 -4.21 14.52
CA ILE A 189 -31.99 -5.47 14.70
C ILE A 189 -32.26 -5.96 16.12
N LEU A 190 -32.56 -7.24 16.29
CA LEU A 190 -32.72 -7.85 17.61
C LEU A 190 -31.33 -8.24 18.15
N ASP A 191 -31.01 -7.76 19.35
CA ASP A 191 -29.85 -8.25 20.13
C ASP A 191 -30.10 -9.68 20.63
N ASP A 192 -29.06 -10.36 21.12
CA ASP A 192 -29.05 -11.72 21.66
C ASP A 192 -30.08 -11.92 22.81
N LYS A 193 -30.56 -10.82 23.39
CA LYS A 193 -31.57 -10.75 24.46
C LYS A 193 -32.97 -10.39 23.97
N GLY A 194 -33.19 -10.34 22.65
CA GLY A 194 -34.47 -9.97 22.04
C GLY A 194 -34.80 -8.48 22.07
N LYS A 195 -33.84 -7.60 22.37
CA LYS A 195 -34.05 -6.14 22.38
C LYS A 195 -33.93 -5.58 20.96
N ILE A 196 -34.94 -4.83 20.50
CA ILE A 196 -34.92 -4.14 19.19
C ILE A 196 -33.99 -2.91 19.28
N LEU A 197 -32.99 -2.87 18.40
CA LEU A 197 -32.02 -1.78 18.29
C LEU A 197 -32.34 -0.94 17.06
N LEU A 198 -32.64 0.34 17.27
CA LEU A 198 -33.14 1.24 16.23
C LEU A 198 -32.06 2.22 15.76
N THR A 199 -31.17 2.65 16.66
CA THR A 199 -30.11 3.63 16.35
C THR A 199 -28.82 2.95 15.89
N ASP A 200 -28.04 3.63 15.04
CA ASP A 200 -26.79 3.05 14.52
C ASP A 200 -25.71 2.88 15.58
N ASN A 201 -25.71 3.71 16.62
CA ASN A 201 -24.81 3.58 17.76
C ASN A 201 -25.11 2.31 18.58
N GLU A 202 -26.40 2.01 18.80
CA GLU A 202 -26.82 0.78 19.48
C GLU A 202 -26.43 -0.47 18.68
N LYS A 203 -26.66 -0.45 17.35
CA LYS A 203 -26.27 -1.55 16.46
C LYS A 203 -24.76 -1.77 16.47
N ALA A 204 -23.96 -0.70 16.34
CA ALA A 204 -22.50 -0.79 16.36
C ALA A 204 -21.99 -1.37 17.69
N THR A 205 -22.58 -0.95 18.80
CA THR A 205 -22.24 -1.46 20.14
C THR A 205 -22.61 -2.94 20.28
N ALA A 206 -23.78 -3.36 19.78
CA ALA A 206 -24.20 -4.76 19.81
C ALA A 206 -23.30 -5.65 18.94
N PHE A 207 -22.93 -5.20 17.73
CA PHE A 207 -21.98 -5.93 16.89
C PHE A 207 -20.61 -6.07 17.56
N SER A 208 -20.07 -5.00 18.14
CA SER A 208 -18.80 -5.04 18.89
C SER A 208 -18.86 -6.06 20.04
N LYS A 209 -19.98 -6.10 20.76
CA LYS A 209 -20.21 -7.03 21.87
C LYS A 209 -20.40 -8.48 21.41
N PHE A 210 -21.03 -8.69 20.25
CA PHE A 210 -21.14 -10.02 19.65
C PHE A 210 -19.78 -10.53 19.18
N PHE A 211 -19.02 -9.73 18.42
CA PHE A 211 -17.72 -10.17 17.90
C PHE A 211 -16.67 -10.39 18.99
N SER A 212 -16.72 -9.64 20.09
CA SER A 212 -15.88 -9.91 21.27
C SER A 212 -16.22 -11.23 21.98
N ARG A 213 -17.45 -11.73 21.87
CA ARG A 213 -17.85 -13.05 22.43
C ARG A 213 -17.45 -14.22 21.54
N VAL A 214 -17.36 -14.02 20.23
CA VAL A 214 -16.96 -15.05 19.26
C VAL A 214 -15.43 -15.19 19.16
N GLN A 215 -14.69 -14.36 19.90
CA GLN A 215 -13.25 -14.47 19.97
C GLN A 215 -12.86 -15.77 20.69
N THR A 216 -12.25 -16.70 19.97
CA THR A 216 -11.62 -17.88 20.56
C THR A 216 -10.52 -17.41 21.51
N SER A 217 -10.43 -18.03 22.69
CA SER A 217 -9.31 -17.78 23.61
C SER A 217 -8.00 -18.01 22.83
N PRO A 218 -6.99 -17.13 22.99
CA PRO A 218 -5.69 -17.41 22.40
C PRO A 218 -5.22 -18.77 22.93
N LEU A 219 -4.87 -19.70 22.05
CA LEU A 219 -4.22 -20.95 22.44
C LEU A 219 -2.94 -20.56 23.20
N SER A 220 -3.01 -20.63 24.52
CA SER A 220 -1.92 -20.25 25.40
C SER A 220 -0.94 -21.42 25.42
N ALA A 221 0.13 -21.34 24.63
CA ALA A 221 1.27 -22.21 24.84
C ALA A 221 1.89 -21.90 26.22
N PRO A 222 2.34 -22.91 27.00
CA PRO A 222 2.94 -22.66 28.31
C PRO A 222 4.27 -21.93 28.12
N LEU A 223 4.29 -20.63 28.35
CA LEU A 223 5.51 -19.83 28.35
C LEU A 223 6.35 -20.22 29.57
N SER A 224 7.50 -20.85 29.32
CA SER A 224 8.52 -21.08 30.34
C SER A 224 9.18 -19.74 30.71
N ARG A 225 9.44 -19.54 32.01
CA ARG A 225 10.11 -18.34 32.55
C ARG A 225 11.40 -18.04 31.78
N PRO A 226 11.72 -16.77 31.48
CA PRO A 226 12.96 -16.43 30.80
C PRO A 226 14.14 -16.74 31.72
N MET A 227 15.08 -17.56 31.25
CA MET A 227 16.38 -17.70 31.88
C MET A 227 17.19 -16.42 31.61
N VAL A 228 17.80 -15.91 32.68
CA VAL A 228 18.73 -14.78 32.63
C VAL A 228 19.88 -15.14 31.70
N CYS A 229 19.98 -14.48 30.55
CA CYS A 229 21.11 -14.62 29.66
C CYS A 229 22.20 -13.63 30.07
N GLN A 230 23.35 -14.15 30.50
CA GLN A 230 24.55 -13.35 30.74
C GLN A 230 25.09 -12.84 29.41
N THR A 231 25.18 -11.52 29.29
CA THR A 231 25.62 -10.77 28.11
C THR A 231 27.13 -10.88 27.91
N HIS A 232 27.57 -11.35 26.74
CA HIS A 232 28.98 -11.23 26.35
C HIS A 232 29.22 -11.25 24.82
N PHE A 233 28.50 -10.45 24.03
CA PHE A 233 28.88 -10.18 22.64
C PHE A 233 28.42 -8.78 22.18
N ASP A 234 29.38 -7.92 21.85
CA ASP A 234 29.19 -6.58 21.27
C ASP A 234 28.87 -6.65 19.78
N LEU A 235 27.69 -7.14 19.42
CA LEU A 235 27.17 -6.98 18.06
C LEU A 235 26.41 -5.65 17.96
N PRO A 236 26.64 -4.82 16.92
CA PRO A 236 25.92 -3.58 16.75
C PRO A 236 24.43 -3.86 16.50
N SER A 237 23.60 -3.48 17.45
CA SER A 237 22.15 -3.61 17.35
C SER A 237 21.60 -2.58 16.37
N ILE A 238 21.10 -3.05 15.21
CA ILE A 238 20.42 -2.20 14.22
C ILE A 238 18.94 -2.06 14.63
N PHE A 239 18.51 -0.85 14.92
CA PHE A 239 17.13 -0.57 15.33
C PHE A 239 16.21 -0.28 14.13
N PRO A 240 14.90 -0.59 14.22
CA PRO A 240 13.89 -0.24 13.22
C PRO A 240 13.97 1.22 12.74
N GLU A 241 14.23 2.16 13.65
CA GLU A 241 14.36 3.59 13.37
C GLU A 241 15.56 3.88 12.47
N GLN A 242 16.67 3.16 12.68
CA GLN A 242 17.88 3.30 11.84
C GLN A 242 17.63 2.78 10.44
N ILE A 243 16.88 1.67 10.30
CA ILE A 243 16.48 1.13 8.99
C ILE A 243 15.53 2.11 8.29
N LEU A 244 14.53 2.64 8.99
CA LEU A 244 13.60 3.63 8.45
C LEU A 244 14.31 4.92 8.05
N LEU A 245 15.27 5.38 8.85
CA LEU A 245 16.08 6.55 8.56
C LEU A 245 16.95 6.30 7.31
N ALA A 246 17.62 5.16 7.24
CA ALA A 246 18.42 4.78 6.07
C ALA A 246 17.56 4.69 4.79
N ILE A 247 16.37 4.07 4.86
CA ILE A 247 15.42 4.00 3.74
C ILE A 247 14.91 5.40 3.36
N SER A 248 14.69 6.29 4.34
CA SER A 248 14.25 7.66 4.09
C SER A 248 15.32 8.54 3.42
N GLN A 249 16.60 8.21 3.64
CA GLN A 249 17.75 8.86 3.03
C GLN A 249 18.04 8.36 1.61
N LEU A 250 17.42 7.24 1.19
CA LEU A 250 17.50 6.79 -0.20
C LEU A 250 16.93 7.88 -1.11
N VAL A 251 17.77 8.41 -1.99
CA VAL A 251 17.32 9.35 -3.02
C VAL A 251 16.22 8.64 -3.83
N PRO A 252 15.04 9.26 -4.04
CA PRO A 252 13.98 8.74 -4.89
C PRO A 252 14.41 8.87 -6.36
N LYS A 253 15.45 8.11 -6.73
CA LYS A 253 15.96 7.96 -8.09
C LYS A 253 15.94 6.48 -8.43
N CYS A 254 15.81 6.19 -9.72
CA CYS A 254 15.79 4.85 -10.32
C CYS A 254 17.12 4.09 -10.19
N ASN A 255 18.02 4.53 -9.31
CA ASN A 255 19.27 3.87 -9.03
C ASN A 255 18.92 2.48 -8.49
N GLY A 256 19.42 1.46 -9.18
CA GLY A 256 19.26 0.08 -8.75
C GLY A 256 20.16 -0.17 -7.55
N SER A 257 19.61 -0.82 -6.54
CA SER A 257 20.34 -1.63 -5.57
C SER A 257 21.16 -2.72 -6.29
N SER A 258 22.00 -3.48 -5.58
CA SER A 258 22.78 -4.60 -6.16
C SER A 258 21.90 -5.62 -6.89
N ASP A 259 20.67 -5.79 -6.41
CA ASP A 259 19.60 -6.62 -6.96
C ASP A 259 18.81 -5.95 -8.11
N LYS A 260 19.25 -4.76 -8.52
CA LYS A 260 18.70 -3.92 -9.60
C LYS A 260 17.27 -3.45 -9.34
N ILE A 261 16.74 -3.67 -8.13
CA ILE A 261 15.43 -3.19 -7.72
C ILE A 261 15.52 -1.68 -7.47
N PRO A 262 14.60 -0.88 -8.04
CA PRO A 262 14.61 0.56 -7.82
C PRO A 262 14.39 0.91 -6.35
N ASN A 263 15.14 1.88 -5.82
CA ASN A 263 15.01 2.36 -4.44
C ASN A 263 13.57 2.74 -4.04
N ILE A 264 12.76 3.21 -5.00
CA ILE A 264 11.34 3.50 -4.76
C ILE A 264 10.54 2.28 -4.27
N LEU A 265 10.92 1.06 -4.67
CA LEU A 265 10.28 -0.17 -4.17
C LEU A 265 10.60 -0.38 -2.69
N TYR A 266 11.86 -0.20 -2.28
CA TYR A 266 12.28 -0.27 -0.89
C TYR A 266 11.58 0.79 -0.03
N CYS A 267 11.42 2.02 -0.53
CA CYS A 267 10.64 3.04 0.17
C CYS A 267 9.17 2.63 0.38
N LYS A 268 8.56 1.93 -0.59
CA LYS A 268 7.19 1.43 -0.48
C LYS A 268 7.07 0.21 0.44
N CYS A 269 8.08 -0.65 0.44
CA CYS A 269 8.14 -1.87 1.25
C CYS A 269 8.89 -1.67 2.58
N LYS A 270 9.13 -0.41 3.01
CA LYS A 270 9.97 -0.08 4.16
C LYS A 270 9.60 -0.83 5.44
N PHE A 271 8.30 -1.01 5.68
CA PHE A 271 7.83 -1.75 6.84
C PHE A 271 8.09 -3.24 6.68
N SER A 272 7.88 -3.82 5.49
CA SER A 272 8.25 -5.22 5.25
C SER A 272 9.73 -5.46 5.49
N VAL A 273 10.60 -4.52 5.11
CA VAL A 273 12.04 -4.59 5.39
C VAL A 273 12.33 -4.48 6.89
N VAL A 274 11.73 -3.51 7.58
CA VAL A 274 11.91 -3.29 9.03
C VAL A 274 11.44 -4.48 9.86
N TRP A 275 10.31 -5.07 9.49
CA TRP A 275 9.70 -6.21 10.19
C TRP A 275 10.23 -7.56 9.74
N ASN A 276 11.33 -7.57 8.97
CA ASN A 276 11.93 -8.79 8.46
C ASN A 276 10.96 -9.71 7.69
N MET A 277 10.01 -9.10 6.97
CA MET A 277 9.08 -9.81 6.12
C MET A 277 9.69 -9.97 4.73
N THR A 278 10.07 -11.20 4.39
CA THR A 278 10.60 -11.51 3.07
C THR A 278 9.52 -11.37 1.99
N LEU A 279 9.85 -10.68 0.89
CA LEU A 279 9.02 -10.66 -0.30
C LEU A 279 9.10 -12.02 -1.01
N SER A 280 7.95 -12.61 -1.33
CA SER A 280 7.87 -13.90 -2.02
C SER A 280 8.18 -13.73 -3.51
N ALA A 281 9.42 -13.95 -3.93
CA ALA A 281 9.84 -13.87 -5.34
C ALA A 281 8.94 -14.63 -6.33
N PRO A 282 8.43 -15.85 -6.04
CA PRO A 282 7.51 -16.56 -6.95
C PRO A 282 6.15 -15.88 -7.15
N LYS A 283 5.74 -14.99 -6.24
CA LYS A 283 4.49 -14.21 -6.32
C LYS A 283 4.72 -12.83 -6.94
N CYS A 284 5.98 -12.41 -7.06
CA CYS A 284 6.36 -11.16 -7.69
C CYS A 284 6.48 -11.36 -9.21
N CYS A 285 6.12 -10.32 -9.97
CA CYS A 285 6.30 -10.30 -11.41
C CYS A 285 6.60 -8.87 -11.87
N VAL A 286 7.20 -8.74 -13.05
CA VAL A 286 7.59 -7.45 -13.61
C VAL A 286 6.68 -7.10 -14.79
N LEU A 287 5.90 -6.03 -14.64
CA LEU A 287 5.11 -5.47 -15.74
C LEU A 287 5.84 -4.29 -16.37
N HIS A 288 6.38 -4.48 -17.57
CA HIS A 288 7.01 -3.41 -18.33
C HIS A 288 5.95 -2.58 -19.08
N LEU A 289 5.88 -1.29 -18.76
CA LEU A 289 4.94 -0.36 -19.38
C LEU A 289 5.66 0.58 -20.36
N GLY A 290 4.99 0.91 -21.48
CA GLY A 290 5.50 1.84 -22.48
C GLY A 290 6.51 1.24 -23.47
N ARG A 291 7.09 2.10 -24.31
CA ARG A 291 8.12 1.73 -25.30
C ARG A 291 9.50 1.83 -24.66
N LEU A 292 9.87 0.79 -23.91
CA LEU A 292 11.19 0.72 -23.29
C LEU A 292 12.23 0.24 -24.29
N LYS A 293 13.36 0.96 -24.41
CA LYS A 293 14.53 0.54 -25.22
C LYS A 293 15.19 -0.72 -24.64
N THR A 294 15.19 -0.85 -23.32
CA THR A 294 15.74 -1.99 -22.59
C THR A 294 14.74 -2.48 -21.55
N ARG A 295 14.65 -3.80 -21.38
CA ARG A 295 13.83 -4.43 -20.33
C ARG A 295 14.75 -4.91 -19.22
N SER A 296 14.72 -4.20 -18.09
CA SER A 296 15.55 -4.53 -16.93
C SER A 296 15.18 -5.89 -16.36
N LYS A 297 16.20 -6.67 -16.02
CA LYS A 297 16.07 -7.93 -15.27
C LYS A 297 16.27 -7.64 -13.80
N TYR A 298 15.36 -8.12 -12.98
CA TYR A 298 15.37 -7.94 -11.53
C TYR A 298 15.59 -9.27 -10.84
N THR A 299 16.33 -9.25 -9.74
CA THR A 299 16.54 -10.42 -8.87
C THR A 299 15.99 -10.11 -7.49
N LEU A 300 15.36 -11.07 -6.84
CA LEU A 300 14.86 -10.96 -5.47
C LEU A 300 15.15 -12.27 -4.75
N ASN A 301 15.85 -12.19 -3.61
CA ASN A 301 16.31 -13.36 -2.85
C ASN A 301 17.11 -14.37 -3.71
N GLY A 302 17.99 -13.88 -4.59
CA GLY A 302 18.76 -14.71 -5.53
C GLY A 302 17.96 -15.30 -6.70
N LEU A 303 16.63 -15.13 -6.72
CA LEU A 303 15.76 -15.61 -7.78
C LEU A 303 15.46 -14.50 -8.80
N THR A 304 15.51 -14.81 -10.08
CA THR A 304 15.15 -13.84 -11.13
C THR A 304 13.63 -13.69 -11.21
N ILE A 305 13.13 -12.45 -11.12
CA ILE A 305 11.69 -12.18 -11.26
C ILE A 305 11.29 -12.24 -12.74
N SER A 306 10.29 -13.06 -13.06
CA SER A 306 9.82 -13.21 -14.43
C SER A 306 9.04 -11.98 -14.91
N PRO A 307 9.28 -11.50 -16.15
CA PRO A 307 8.44 -10.49 -16.77
C PRO A 307 7.07 -11.09 -17.13
N SER A 308 6.02 -10.28 -16.99
CA SER A 308 4.66 -10.65 -17.37
C SER A 308 4.04 -9.60 -18.29
N ASP A 309 3.28 -10.06 -19.29
CA ASP A 309 2.50 -9.21 -20.18
C ASP A 309 1.18 -8.74 -19.56
N THR A 310 0.70 -9.47 -18.54
CA THR A 310 -0.52 -9.14 -17.80
C THR A 310 -0.34 -9.42 -16.31
N VAL A 311 -0.72 -8.47 -15.47
CA VAL A 311 -0.69 -8.62 -14.00
C VAL A 311 -2.08 -8.41 -13.44
N ARG A 312 -2.47 -9.23 -12.46
CA ARG A 312 -3.72 -9.07 -11.74
C ARG A 312 -3.45 -8.37 -10.42
N ASP A 313 -4.10 -7.25 -10.19
CA ASP A 313 -4.02 -6.50 -8.94
C ASP A 313 -5.42 -6.10 -8.48
N LEU A 314 -5.72 -6.38 -7.20
CA LEU A 314 -7.04 -6.17 -6.58
C LEU A 314 -8.25 -6.61 -7.44
N GLY A 315 -8.08 -7.69 -8.21
CA GLY A 315 -9.12 -8.23 -9.10
C GLY A 315 -9.14 -7.66 -10.52
N VAL A 316 -8.36 -6.64 -10.83
CA VAL A 316 -8.26 -6.01 -12.16
C VAL A 316 -7.01 -6.52 -12.90
N HIS A 317 -7.15 -6.84 -14.18
CA HIS A 317 -6.02 -7.24 -15.01
C HIS A 317 -5.45 -6.04 -15.78
N PHE A 318 -4.18 -5.75 -15.55
CA PHE A 318 -3.40 -4.73 -16.24
C PHE A 318 -2.54 -5.39 -17.31
N SER A 319 -2.73 -5.00 -18.56
CA SER A 319 -1.87 -5.43 -19.67
C SER A 319 -0.71 -4.46 -19.86
N LYS A 320 0.40 -4.92 -20.48
CA LYS A 320 1.53 -4.04 -20.85
C LYS A 320 1.14 -2.85 -21.74
N LYS A 321 0.04 -2.99 -22.49
CA LYS A 321 -0.54 -1.96 -23.37
C LYS A 321 -1.52 -1.05 -22.63
N LEU A 322 -1.76 -1.29 -21.34
CA LEU A 322 -2.75 -0.61 -20.50
C LEU A 322 -4.16 -0.59 -21.11
N ASN A 323 -4.48 -1.59 -21.94
CA ASN A 323 -5.86 -1.83 -22.38
C ASN A 323 -6.52 -2.87 -21.46
N PHE A 324 -7.83 -2.72 -21.31
CA PHE A 324 -8.66 -3.58 -20.45
C PHE A 324 -9.45 -4.63 -21.22
N GLY A 325 -9.12 -4.88 -22.50
CA GLY A 325 -9.83 -5.87 -23.31
C GLY A 325 -9.73 -7.29 -22.74
N TYR A 326 -8.56 -7.66 -22.24
CA TYR A 326 -8.35 -8.94 -21.54
C TYR A 326 -9.16 -9.01 -20.24
N HIS A 327 -9.09 -7.96 -19.42
CA HIS A 327 -9.86 -7.86 -18.17
C HIS A 327 -11.38 -8.02 -18.41
N ILE A 328 -11.92 -7.26 -19.36
CA ILE A 328 -13.34 -7.30 -19.74
C ILE A 328 -13.74 -8.69 -20.22
N THR A 329 -12.87 -9.36 -20.98
CA THR A 329 -13.13 -10.74 -21.43
C THR A 329 -13.20 -11.72 -20.25
N GLN A 330 -12.32 -11.57 -19.25
CA GLN A 330 -12.34 -12.43 -18.06
C GLN A 330 -13.58 -12.19 -17.18
N ILE A 331 -13.94 -10.94 -16.89
CA ILE A 331 -15.11 -10.65 -16.05
C ILE A 331 -16.43 -11.02 -16.75
N THR A 332 -16.54 -10.82 -18.07
CA THR A 332 -17.75 -11.21 -18.82
C THR A 332 -17.89 -12.73 -18.88
N ARG A 333 -16.79 -13.48 -19.07
CA ARG A 333 -16.81 -14.94 -18.98
C ARG A 333 -17.25 -15.42 -17.59
N LYS A 334 -16.70 -14.83 -16.52
CA LYS A 334 -17.09 -15.15 -15.14
C LYS A 334 -18.56 -14.82 -14.88
N ALA A 335 -19.03 -13.65 -15.32
CA ALA A 335 -20.41 -13.23 -15.18
C ALA A 335 -21.38 -14.17 -15.91
N ARG A 336 -21.08 -14.57 -17.16
CA ARG A 336 -21.88 -15.55 -17.91
C ARG A 336 -21.93 -16.91 -17.21
N SER A 337 -20.80 -17.38 -16.69
CA SER A 337 -20.75 -18.62 -15.91
C SER A 337 -21.64 -18.53 -14.66
N MET A 338 -21.62 -17.40 -13.96
CA MET A 338 -22.49 -17.16 -12.81
C MET A 338 -23.96 -17.06 -13.20
N CYS A 339 -24.31 -16.40 -14.31
CA CYS A 339 -25.66 -16.40 -14.87
C CYS A 339 -26.15 -17.82 -15.17
N ASN A 340 -25.30 -18.66 -15.78
CA ASN A 340 -25.62 -20.05 -16.07
C ASN A 340 -25.88 -20.86 -14.80
N LEU A 341 -25.00 -20.72 -13.80
CA LEU A 341 -25.15 -21.40 -12.52
C LEU A 341 -26.44 -20.98 -11.82
N MET A 342 -26.72 -19.67 -11.76
CA MET A 342 -27.94 -19.12 -11.19
C MET A 342 -29.19 -19.68 -11.85
N LEU A 343 -29.27 -19.63 -13.18
CA LEU A 343 -30.41 -20.14 -13.93
C LEU A 343 -30.57 -21.66 -13.82
N ARG A 344 -29.51 -22.42 -13.51
CA ARG A 344 -29.62 -23.87 -13.26
C ARG A 344 -30.01 -24.19 -11.82
N SER A 345 -29.54 -23.39 -10.86
CA SER A 345 -29.71 -23.68 -9.43
C SER A 345 -31.05 -23.17 -8.89
N PHE A 346 -31.55 -22.07 -9.44
CA PHE A 346 -32.80 -21.47 -8.99
C PHE A 346 -33.95 -22.18 -9.67
N HIS A 347 -34.88 -22.71 -8.87
CA HIS A 347 -36.07 -23.41 -9.37
C HIS A 347 -37.19 -22.44 -9.76
N THR A 348 -37.14 -21.19 -9.28
CA THR A 348 -38.15 -20.15 -9.59
C THR A 348 -38.15 -19.73 -11.06
N ASN A 349 -39.33 -19.41 -11.57
CA ASN A 349 -39.56 -18.80 -12.88
C ASN A 349 -39.99 -17.32 -12.77
N SER A 350 -40.02 -16.75 -11.56
CA SER A 350 -40.37 -15.35 -11.35
C SER A 350 -39.29 -14.42 -11.93
N PRO A 351 -39.62 -13.55 -12.89
CA PRO A 351 -38.65 -12.64 -13.49
C PRO A 351 -38.11 -11.64 -12.45
N ASP A 352 -38.95 -11.16 -11.54
CA ASP A 352 -38.57 -10.20 -10.50
C ASP A 352 -37.47 -10.74 -9.57
N ILE A 353 -37.61 -12.00 -9.15
CA ILE A 353 -36.61 -12.65 -8.29
C ILE A 353 -35.29 -12.84 -9.04
N LEU A 354 -35.36 -13.30 -10.29
CA LEU A 354 -34.16 -13.54 -11.11
C LEU A 354 -33.43 -12.22 -11.45
N ILE A 355 -34.17 -11.14 -11.73
CA ILE A 355 -33.60 -9.80 -11.96
C ILE A 355 -32.95 -9.27 -10.68
N LYS A 356 -33.60 -9.41 -9.52
CA LYS A 356 -32.99 -9.03 -8.23
C LYS A 356 -31.70 -9.82 -7.97
N ALA A 357 -31.72 -11.13 -8.22
CA ALA A 357 -30.54 -11.97 -8.08
C ALA A 357 -29.41 -11.54 -9.03
N TYR A 358 -29.71 -11.18 -10.28
CA TYR A 358 -28.73 -10.64 -11.22
C TYR A 358 -28.07 -9.36 -10.69
N LYS A 359 -28.87 -8.42 -10.17
CA LYS A 359 -28.37 -7.15 -9.60
C LYS A 359 -27.49 -7.38 -8.37
N ILE A 360 -27.74 -8.42 -7.58
CA ILE A 360 -26.98 -8.73 -6.36
C ILE A 360 -25.69 -9.49 -6.68
N TYR A 361 -25.72 -10.51 -7.54
CA TYR A 361 -24.60 -11.44 -7.70
C TYR A 361 -23.78 -11.25 -8.98
N ILE A 362 -24.39 -10.76 -10.07
CA ILE A 362 -23.72 -10.64 -11.36
C ILE A 362 -23.28 -9.21 -11.64
N ARG A 363 -24.14 -8.23 -11.37
CA ARG A 363 -23.83 -6.82 -11.62
C ARG A 363 -22.53 -6.35 -10.92
N PRO A 364 -22.24 -6.71 -9.65
CA PRO A 364 -20.98 -6.31 -9.02
C PRO A 364 -19.74 -6.88 -9.72
N LEU A 365 -19.82 -8.07 -10.34
CA LEU A 365 -18.71 -8.65 -11.09
C LEU A 365 -18.39 -7.84 -12.35
N LEU A 366 -19.39 -7.20 -12.93
CA LEU A 366 -19.27 -6.37 -14.13
C LEU A 366 -18.98 -4.90 -13.81
N GLU A 367 -19.29 -4.41 -12.61
CA GLU A 367 -19.16 -2.98 -12.27
C GLU A 367 -18.09 -2.69 -11.20
N SER A 368 -17.46 -3.72 -10.62
CA SER A 368 -16.40 -3.52 -9.63
C SER A 368 -15.20 -2.79 -10.23
N SER A 369 -14.69 -1.78 -9.53
CA SER A 369 -13.47 -1.04 -9.89
C SER A 369 -13.54 -0.33 -11.25
N THR A 370 -14.74 0.01 -11.73
CA THR A 370 -14.94 0.72 -13.01
C THR A 370 -14.21 2.05 -13.11
N VAL A 371 -13.94 2.71 -11.98
CA VAL A 371 -13.06 3.91 -11.90
C VAL A 371 -11.70 3.68 -12.59
N ILE A 372 -11.21 2.44 -12.61
CA ILE A 372 -9.92 2.06 -13.20
C ILE A 372 -10.06 1.70 -14.68
N TRP A 373 -11.09 0.94 -15.07
CA TRP A 373 -11.09 0.21 -16.34
C TRP A 373 -12.28 0.49 -17.28
N ASN A 374 -13.16 1.43 -16.95
CA ASN A 374 -14.35 1.76 -17.74
C ASN A 374 -14.03 1.93 -19.25
N PRO A 375 -14.51 1.03 -20.13
CA PRO A 375 -14.12 1.04 -21.54
C PRO A 375 -14.83 2.15 -22.32
N THR A 376 -14.09 2.81 -23.21
CA THR A 376 -14.65 3.75 -24.19
C THR A 376 -14.93 3.12 -25.55
N ALA A 377 -14.25 2.01 -25.87
CA ALA A 377 -14.45 1.31 -27.14
C ALA A 377 -15.81 0.59 -27.17
N ILE A 378 -16.64 0.94 -28.17
CA ILE A 378 -18.01 0.43 -28.33
C ILE A 378 -18.06 -1.11 -28.30
N GLY A 379 -17.10 -1.79 -28.94
CA GLY A 379 -17.06 -3.26 -28.94
C GLY A 379 -16.87 -3.88 -27.54
N LEU A 380 -16.18 -3.18 -26.64
CA LEU A 380 -16.00 -3.62 -25.24
C LEU A 380 -17.23 -3.30 -24.39
N VAL A 381 -17.83 -2.12 -24.60
CA VAL A 381 -19.12 -1.74 -23.97
C VAL A 381 -20.20 -2.76 -24.33
N ASN A 382 -20.38 -3.04 -25.63
CA ASN A 382 -21.32 -4.03 -26.13
C ASN A 382 -21.07 -5.43 -25.54
N ARG A 383 -19.80 -5.79 -25.26
CA ARG A 383 -19.47 -7.09 -24.68
C ARG A 383 -19.93 -7.22 -23.23
N LEU A 384 -19.82 -6.15 -22.43
CA LEU A 384 -20.35 -6.10 -21.07
C LEU A 384 -21.87 -6.17 -21.09
N GLU A 385 -22.49 -5.32 -21.91
CA GLU A 385 -23.95 -5.23 -22.05
C GLU A 385 -24.57 -6.53 -22.57
N ASN A 386 -23.86 -7.26 -23.43
CA ASN A 386 -24.36 -8.53 -23.95
C ASN A 386 -24.60 -9.57 -22.84
N VAL A 387 -23.92 -9.48 -21.69
CA VAL A 387 -24.21 -10.35 -20.53
C VAL A 387 -25.61 -10.10 -20.00
N GLN A 388 -25.99 -8.82 -19.84
CA GLN A 388 -27.33 -8.43 -19.41
C GLN A 388 -28.37 -8.79 -20.48
N ARG A 389 -28.09 -8.48 -21.74
CA ARG A 389 -28.97 -8.79 -22.88
C ARG A 389 -29.28 -10.28 -23.00
N GLU A 390 -28.29 -11.13 -22.79
CA GLU A 390 -28.48 -12.59 -22.81
C GLU A 390 -29.28 -13.06 -21.59
N PHE A 391 -28.97 -12.52 -20.41
CA PHE A 391 -29.66 -12.89 -19.17
C PHE A 391 -31.15 -12.54 -19.22
N THR A 392 -31.51 -11.29 -19.54
CA THR A 392 -32.93 -10.88 -19.58
C THR A 392 -33.73 -11.64 -20.63
N ARG A 393 -33.13 -11.97 -21.78
CA ARG A 393 -33.75 -12.81 -22.81
C ARG A 393 -34.09 -14.20 -22.27
N ARG A 394 -33.18 -14.80 -21.49
CA ARG A 394 -33.37 -16.15 -20.94
C ARG A 394 -34.39 -16.16 -19.81
N VAL A 395 -34.44 -15.10 -19.00
CA VAL A 395 -35.47 -14.94 -17.97
C VAL A 395 -36.86 -14.88 -18.60
N LEU A 396 -37.08 -14.04 -19.62
CA LEU A 396 -38.39 -13.96 -20.28
C LEU A 396 -38.81 -15.27 -20.93
N LYS A 397 -37.89 -15.95 -21.61
CA LYS A 397 -38.14 -17.28 -22.18
C LYS A 397 -38.57 -18.27 -21.10
N ARG A 398 -37.93 -18.22 -19.92
CA ARG A 398 -38.23 -19.09 -18.78
C ARG A 398 -39.57 -18.75 -18.13
N SER A 399 -39.95 -17.48 -18.13
CA SER A 399 -41.24 -17.00 -17.61
C SER A 399 -42.39 -17.11 -18.63
N GLN A 400 -42.20 -17.77 -19.78
CA GLN A 400 -43.20 -17.96 -20.84
C GLN A 400 -43.80 -16.65 -21.41
N HIS A 401 -43.08 -15.54 -21.34
CA HIS A 401 -43.52 -14.28 -21.93
C HIS A 401 -43.20 -14.24 -23.43
N HIS A 402 -43.94 -13.43 -24.18
CA HIS A 402 -43.67 -13.19 -25.60
C HIS A 402 -42.28 -12.55 -25.81
N PRO A 403 -41.63 -12.77 -26.97
CA PRO A 403 -40.36 -12.13 -27.28
C PRO A 403 -40.50 -10.60 -27.29
N LEU A 404 -39.66 -9.92 -26.52
CA LEU A 404 -39.61 -8.46 -26.43
C LEU A 404 -38.27 -7.92 -26.95
N SER A 405 -38.26 -6.67 -27.44
CA SER A 405 -37.03 -5.99 -27.88
C SER A 405 -36.06 -5.85 -26.69
N TYR A 406 -34.78 -5.52 -26.90
CA TYR A 406 -33.88 -5.37 -25.75
C TYR A 406 -34.28 -4.22 -24.81
N LEU A 407 -34.75 -3.10 -25.35
CA LEU A 407 -35.14 -1.94 -24.56
C LEU A 407 -36.38 -2.23 -23.70
N ASP A 408 -37.35 -2.97 -24.23
CA ASP A 408 -38.57 -3.33 -23.50
C ASP A 408 -38.35 -4.38 -22.39
N ARG A 409 -37.11 -4.90 -22.26
CA ARG A 409 -36.72 -5.90 -21.25
C ARG A 409 -35.96 -5.31 -20.07
N LEU A 410 -35.55 -4.04 -20.17
CA LEU A 410 -34.80 -3.31 -19.15
C LEU A 410 -35.77 -2.70 -18.14
#